data_AF-A0A7L4QLB1-F1
#
_entry.id   AF-A0A7L4QLB1-F1
#
_cell.length_a   1.000
_cell.length_b   1.000
_cell.length_c   1.000
_cell.angle_alpha   90.00
_cell.angle_beta   90.00
_cell.angle_gamma   90.00
#
_symmetry.space_group_name_H-M   'P 1'
#
loop_
_entity.id
_entity.type
_entity.pdbx_description
1 polymer ?
#
loop_
_entity_poly.entity_id
_entity_poly.type
_entity_poly.pdbx_seq_one_letter_code
_entity_poly.pdbx_strand_id
1 'polypeptide(L)'
;MAKEEDRTKVAYCGIYCGECFIHQGTIADLARDLRKELRSARFEKTAEAISKIPMFRVFEKYPDCYEVLGNMVKMRCNKTCRGGGANPGCKIRLCCQKREYEGCWECDDFETCQKLDFLKGGHGDAILLNLRKIKKKGMDEFLAGEKLWYSKPRESA
;
A
#
# COMPACT_ATOMS: atom_id res chain seq x y z
N MET A 1 6.02 -8.70 24.06
CA MET A 1 6.42 -7.34 23.64
C MET A 1 6.76 -7.39 22.16
N ALA A 2 6.39 -6.38 21.37
CA ALA A 2 6.76 -6.35 19.96
C ALA A 2 8.29 -6.20 19.83
N LYS A 3 8.89 -6.79 18.78
CA LYS A 3 10.32 -6.61 18.53
C LYS A 3 10.56 -5.17 18.07
N GLU A 4 11.69 -4.59 18.46
CA GLU A 4 12.08 -3.21 18.06
C GLU A 4 12.05 -3.02 16.53
N GLU A 5 12.44 -4.05 15.80
CA GLU A 5 12.39 -4.10 14.34
C GLU A 5 10.97 -3.86 13.77
N ASP A 6 9.92 -4.31 14.47
CA ASP A 6 8.54 -4.14 14.04
C ASP A 6 8.02 -2.72 14.28
N ARG A 7 8.49 -2.04 15.33
CA ARG A 7 8.15 -0.64 15.60
C ARG A 7 8.66 0.27 14.48
N THR A 8 9.88 0.02 13.98
CA THR A 8 10.45 0.79 12.86
C THR A 8 9.71 0.60 11.53
N LYS A 9 8.87 -0.44 11.41
CA LYS A 9 8.02 -0.69 10.25
C LYS A 9 6.68 0.06 10.33
N VAL A 10 6.32 0.66 11.46
CA VAL A 10 5.14 1.55 11.57
C VAL A 10 5.50 2.92 10.97
N ALA A 11 4.86 3.27 9.87
CA ALA A 11 5.03 4.57 9.21
C ALA A 11 4.47 5.72 10.07
N TYR A 12 4.94 6.94 9.81
CA TYR A 12 4.45 8.16 10.48
C TYR A 12 2.93 8.34 10.42
N CYS A 13 2.29 7.89 9.34
CA CYS A 13 0.84 7.93 9.17
C CYS A 13 0.09 6.75 9.81
N GLY A 14 0.76 5.81 10.49
CA GLY A 14 0.11 4.65 11.11
C GLY A 14 -0.13 3.46 10.17
N ILE A 15 0.36 3.50 8.92
CA ILE A 15 0.43 2.31 8.06
C ILE A 15 1.58 1.41 8.54
N TYR A 16 1.35 0.10 8.59
CA TYR A 16 2.40 -0.86 8.91
C TYR A 16 3.07 -1.40 7.64
N CYS A 17 4.34 -1.07 7.41
CA CYS A 17 5.09 -1.52 6.24
C CYS A 17 5.28 -3.04 6.19
N GLY A 18 5.25 -3.75 7.32
CA GLY A 18 5.39 -5.21 7.34
C GLY A 18 4.26 -5.95 6.61
N GLU A 19 3.11 -5.31 6.43
CA GLU A 19 1.94 -5.84 5.72
C GLU A 19 1.65 -5.06 4.42
N CYS A 20 2.53 -4.14 4.03
CA CYS A 20 2.40 -3.41 2.77
C CYS A 20 2.74 -4.32 1.59
N PHE A 21 1.81 -4.52 0.66
CA PHE A 21 2.03 -5.40 -0.50
C PHE A 21 3.22 -4.98 -1.39
N ILE A 22 3.56 -3.69 -1.40
CA ILE A 22 4.75 -3.16 -2.11
C ILE A 22 6.04 -3.58 -1.40
N HIS A 23 6.03 -3.61 -0.06
CA HIS A 23 7.19 -4.04 0.74
C HIS A 23 7.34 -5.56 0.74
N GLN A 24 6.22 -6.29 0.87
CA GLN A 24 6.20 -7.76 0.81
C GLN A 24 6.62 -8.28 -0.57
N GLY A 25 6.31 -7.53 -1.64
CA GLY A 25 6.73 -7.86 -3.00
C GLY A 25 5.98 -9.02 -3.66
N THR A 26 5.07 -9.69 -2.94
CA THR A 26 4.33 -10.86 -3.43
C THR A 26 3.59 -10.57 -4.75
N ILE A 27 2.90 -9.43 -4.86
CA ILE A 27 2.22 -9.03 -6.11
C ILE A 27 3.24 -8.86 -7.24
N ALA A 28 4.38 -8.24 -6.96
CA ALA A 28 5.43 -8.03 -7.97
C ALA A 28 6.10 -9.34 -8.39
N ASP A 29 6.22 -10.33 -7.50
CA ASP A 29 6.73 -11.67 -7.82
C ASP A 29 5.74 -12.43 -8.70
N LEU A 30 4.47 -12.48 -8.30
CA LEU A 30 3.42 -13.14 -9.08
C LEU A 30 3.23 -12.50 -10.46
N ALA A 31 3.27 -11.16 -10.56
CA ALA A 31 3.18 -10.46 -11.83
C ALA A 31 4.38 -10.77 -12.75
N ARG A 32 5.59 -10.90 -12.19
CA ARG A 32 6.79 -11.29 -12.94
C ARG A 32 6.63 -12.69 -13.50
N ASP A 33 6.22 -13.63 -12.65
CA ASP A 33 6.14 -15.04 -12.99
C ASP A 33 5.04 -15.27 -14.04
N LEU A 34 3.85 -14.68 -13.85
CA LEU A 34 2.79 -14.73 -14.85
C LEU A 34 3.22 -14.10 -16.19
N ARG A 35 3.87 -12.94 -16.19
CA ARG A 35 4.37 -12.34 -17.45
C ARG A 35 5.40 -13.21 -18.14
N LYS A 36 6.24 -13.92 -17.39
CA LYS A 36 7.22 -14.85 -17.95
C LYS A 36 6.49 -16.01 -18.64
N GLU A 37 5.51 -16.61 -17.99
CA GLU A 37 4.72 -17.72 -18.54
C GLU A 37 3.91 -17.30 -19.77
N LEU A 38 3.19 -16.17 -19.71
CA LEU A 38 2.43 -15.63 -20.84
C LEU A 38 3.30 -15.39 -22.08
N ARG A 39 4.51 -14.84 -21.88
CA ARG A 39 5.48 -14.64 -22.96
C ARG A 39 6.03 -15.96 -23.51
N SER A 40 6.34 -16.92 -22.63
CA SER A 40 6.83 -18.24 -23.02
C SER A 40 5.81 -18.98 -23.89
N ALA A 41 4.53 -18.90 -23.53
CA ALA A 41 3.43 -19.52 -24.24
C ALA A 41 3.02 -18.78 -25.53
N ARG A 42 3.63 -17.61 -25.83
CA ARG A 42 3.17 -16.69 -26.89
C ARG A 42 1.67 -16.39 -26.78
N PHE A 43 1.19 -16.17 -25.56
CA PHE A 43 -0.23 -16.05 -25.27
C PHE A 43 -0.90 -14.88 -26.02
N GLU A 44 -0.14 -13.88 -26.46
CA GLU A 44 -0.65 -12.81 -27.33
C GLU A 44 -1.34 -13.36 -28.58
N LYS A 45 -0.86 -14.49 -29.13
CA LYS A 45 -1.45 -15.14 -30.30
C LYS A 45 -2.77 -15.83 -29.97
N THR A 46 -2.85 -16.47 -28.81
CA THR A 46 -4.11 -17.02 -28.30
C THR A 46 -5.12 -15.89 -28.08
N ALA A 47 -4.72 -14.81 -27.41
CA ALA A 47 -5.57 -13.65 -27.16
C ALA A 47 -6.10 -13.02 -28.46
N GLU A 48 -5.24 -12.83 -29.47
CA GLU A 48 -5.60 -12.33 -30.81
C GLU A 48 -6.58 -13.25 -31.55
N ALA A 49 -6.43 -14.57 -31.39
CA ALA A 49 -7.31 -15.53 -32.05
C ALA A 49 -8.70 -15.58 -31.39
N ILE A 50 -8.75 -15.68 -30.06
CA ILE A 50 -10.02 -15.84 -29.33
C ILE A 50 -10.81 -14.54 -29.24
N SER A 51 -10.15 -13.37 -29.30
CA SER A 51 -10.84 -12.07 -29.25
C SER A 51 -11.85 -11.86 -30.39
N LYS A 52 -11.69 -12.58 -31.50
CA LYS A 52 -12.62 -12.57 -32.64
C LYS A 52 -13.96 -13.24 -32.33
N ILE A 53 -14.03 -14.07 -31.29
CA ILE A 53 -15.25 -14.72 -30.83
C ILE A 53 -16.00 -13.72 -29.93
N PRO A 54 -17.29 -13.39 -30.21
CA PRO A 54 -18.02 -12.37 -29.45
C PRO A 54 -17.98 -12.54 -27.92
N MET A 55 -18.01 -13.79 -27.44
CA MET A 55 -17.94 -14.12 -26.00
C MET A 55 -16.58 -13.83 -25.35
N PHE A 56 -15.51 -13.75 -26.14
CA PHE A 56 -14.14 -13.57 -25.67
C PHE A 56 -13.52 -12.24 -26.11
N ARG A 57 -14.35 -11.27 -26.54
CA ARG A 57 -13.87 -9.95 -26.98
C ARG A 57 -13.03 -9.21 -25.93
N VAL A 58 -13.20 -9.53 -24.64
CA VAL A 58 -12.35 -8.97 -23.56
C VAL A 58 -10.85 -9.13 -23.81
N PHE A 59 -10.43 -10.17 -24.54
CA PHE A 59 -9.03 -10.42 -24.87
C PHE A 59 -8.43 -9.40 -25.87
N GLU A 60 -9.23 -8.53 -26.49
CA GLU A 60 -8.72 -7.32 -27.18
C GLU A 60 -7.90 -6.43 -26.23
N LYS A 61 -8.21 -6.45 -24.93
CA LYS A 61 -7.49 -5.72 -23.87
C LYS A 61 -6.24 -6.43 -23.35
N TYR A 62 -5.83 -7.54 -23.98
CA TYR A 62 -4.62 -8.24 -23.56
C TYR A 62 -3.35 -7.36 -23.53
N PRO A 63 -3.10 -6.44 -24.50
CA PRO A 63 -1.97 -5.52 -24.42
C PRO A 63 -1.98 -4.67 -23.15
N ASP A 64 -3.13 -4.11 -22.77
CA ASP A 64 -3.31 -3.32 -21.55
C ASP A 64 -3.06 -4.17 -20.30
N CYS A 65 -3.64 -5.38 -20.25
CA CYS A 65 -3.45 -6.32 -19.16
C CYS A 65 -1.97 -6.66 -18.99
N TYR A 66 -1.30 -7.00 -20.09
CA TYR A 66 0.12 -7.28 -20.09
C TYR A 66 0.86 -6.05 -19.56
N GLU A 67 0.69 -4.85 -20.13
CA GLU A 67 1.32 -3.61 -19.66
C GLU A 67 1.15 -3.35 -18.16
N VAL A 68 -0.07 -3.51 -17.64
CA VAL A 68 -0.37 -3.36 -16.21
C VAL A 68 0.44 -4.34 -15.36
N LEU A 69 0.48 -5.63 -15.74
CA LEU A 69 1.34 -6.61 -15.06
C LEU A 69 2.81 -6.17 -15.07
N GLY A 70 3.26 -5.48 -16.12
CA GLY A 70 4.64 -5.00 -16.24
C GLY A 70 4.95 -3.89 -15.25
N ASN A 71 3.98 -3.03 -14.99
CA ASN A 71 4.10 -2.00 -13.96
C ASN A 71 3.99 -2.61 -12.55
N MET A 72 3.17 -3.64 -12.35
CA MET A 72 3.11 -4.38 -11.07
C MET A 72 4.46 -5.01 -10.67
N VAL A 73 5.26 -5.49 -11.62
CA VAL A 73 6.62 -6.00 -11.34
C VAL A 73 7.52 -4.94 -10.67
N LYS A 74 7.30 -3.65 -10.99
CA LYS A 74 8.06 -2.53 -10.44
C LYS A 74 7.57 -2.08 -9.06
N MET A 75 6.42 -2.56 -8.60
CA MET A 75 5.83 -2.20 -7.30
C MET A 75 6.55 -2.91 -6.16
N ARG A 76 7.81 -2.55 -5.93
CA ARG A 76 8.66 -3.09 -4.87
C ARG A 76 9.27 -1.98 -4.03
N CYS A 77 9.36 -2.22 -2.72
CA CYS A 77 10.00 -1.32 -1.78
C CYS A 77 10.88 -2.12 -0.83
N ASN A 78 12.18 -2.16 -1.10
CA ASN A 78 13.17 -2.85 -0.24
C ASN A 78 13.54 -2.05 1.02
N LYS A 79 12.83 -0.95 1.27
CA LYS A 79 12.96 -0.05 2.41
C LYS A 79 11.63 0.02 3.16
N THR A 80 11.62 0.52 4.39
CA THR A 80 10.39 0.92 5.08
C THR A 80 10.14 2.41 4.89
N CYS A 81 8.96 2.91 5.29
CA CYS A 81 8.69 4.35 5.26
C CYS A 81 9.72 5.15 6.10
N ARG A 82 10.16 4.61 7.24
CA ARG A 82 11.21 5.24 8.06
C ARG A 82 12.60 5.08 7.44
N GLY A 83 12.86 3.97 6.76
CA GLY A 83 14.10 3.72 6.03
C GLY A 83 14.23 4.46 4.69
N GLY A 84 13.42 5.50 4.44
CA GLY A 84 13.48 6.29 3.20
C GLY A 84 12.79 5.65 1.99
N GLY A 85 11.91 4.66 2.20
CA GLY A 85 10.97 4.19 1.18
C GLY A 85 9.85 5.19 0.91
N ALA A 86 8.90 4.82 0.04
CA ALA A 86 7.81 5.69 -0.43
C ALA A 86 8.32 7.00 -1.09
N ASN A 87 7.48 8.03 -1.14
CA ASN A 87 7.84 9.34 -1.68
C ASN A 87 8.87 10.06 -0.78
N PRO A 88 10.06 10.44 -1.28
CA PRO A 88 11.04 11.24 -0.53
C PRO A 88 10.48 12.57 -0.01
N GLY A 89 9.58 13.21 -0.76
CA GLY A 89 8.92 14.47 -0.41
C GLY A 89 7.63 14.31 0.41
N CYS A 90 7.47 13.21 1.15
CA CYS A 90 6.24 12.97 1.93
C CYS A 90 6.04 14.07 3.00
N LYS A 91 5.01 14.90 2.81
CA LYS A 91 4.67 16.00 3.73
C LYS A 91 4.38 15.52 5.17
N ILE A 92 3.88 14.30 5.34
CA ILE A 92 3.61 13.71 6.66
C ILE A 92 4.92 13.42 7.38
N ARG A 93 5.85 12.72 6.71
CA ARG A 93 7.19 12.40 7.24
C ARG A 93 7.93 13.67 7.66
N LEU A 94 7.99 14.65 6.75
CA LEU A 94 8.68 15.91 7.01
C LEU A 94 8.05 16.68 8.18
N CYS A 95 6.73 16.63 8.31
CA CYS A 95 6.00 17.25 9.42
C CYS A 95 6.34 16.58 10.77
N CYS A 96 6.33 15.25 10.84
CA CYS A 96 6.72 14.53 12.05
C CYS A 96 8.18 14.77 12.41
N GLN A 97 9.11 14.71 11.45
CA GLN A 97 10.53 14.98 11.68
C GLN A 97 10.77 16.40 12.22
N LYS A 98 10.12 17.42 11.64
CA LYS A 98 10.25 18.81 12.11
C LYS A 98 9.73 19.02 13.54
N ARG A 99 8.71 18.25 13.94
CA ARG A 99 8.10 18.33 15.28
C ARG A 99 8.70 17.33 16.27
N GLU A 100 9.71 16.57 15.82
CA GLU A 100 10.34 15.50 16.60
C GLU A 100 9.33 14.43 17.05
N TYR A 101 8.29 14.20 16.26
CA TYR A 101 7.28 13.19 16.54
C TYR A 101 7.66 11.82 15.99
N GLU A 102 7.43 10.79 16.80
CA GLU A 102 7.56 9.41 16.35
C GLU A 102 6.53 9.12 15.25
N GLY A 103 5.32 9.67 15.35
CA GLY A 103 4.29 9.56 14.33
C GLY A 103 3.13 10.54 14.55
N CYS A 104 2.17 10.56 13.63
CA CYS A 104 1.03 11.48 13.71
C CYS A 104 0.17 11.26 14.95
N TRP A 105 0.25 10.10 15.61
CA TRP A 105 -0.49 9.81 16.84
C TRP A 105 -0.07 10.68 18.03
N GLU A 106 1.11 11.31 17.98
CA GLU A 106 1.57 12.26 19.00
C GLU A 106 1.05 13.69 18.79
N CYS A 107 0.49 13.97 17.62
CA CYS A 107 -0.16 15.25 17.34
C CYS A 107 -1.58 15.24 17.94
N ASP A 108 -2.04 16.36 18.52
CA ASP A 108 -3.44 16.47 18.96
C ASP A 108 -4.41 16.74 17.80
N ASP A 109 -3.94 17.44 16.77
CA ASP A 109 -4.76 17.81 15.61
C ASP A 109 -4.78 16.76 14.47
N PHE A 110 -4.28 15.53 14.70
CA PHE A 110 -4.10 14.58 13.59
C PHE A 110 -5.43 14.19 12.91
N GLU A 111 -6.54 14.22 13.65
CA GLU A 111 -7.85 13.81 13.13
C GLU A 111 -8.40 14.74 12.04
N THR A 112 -8.02 16.02 12.08
CA THR A 112 -8.43 17.05 11.12
C THR A 112 -7.27 17.47 10.19
N CYS A 113 -6.13 16.78 10.26
CA CYS A 113 -4.94 17.16 9.52
C CYS A 113 -5.05 16.84 8.03
N GLN A 114 -5.20 17.88 7.22
CA GLN A 114 -5.33 17.76 5.75
C GLN A 114 -4.11 17.10 5.06
N LYS A 115 -2.95 17.04 5.73
CA LYS A 115 -1.77 16.33 5.18
C LYS A 115 -2.01 14.83 5.05
N LEU A 116 -2.99 14.26 5.76
CA LEU A 116 -3.38 12.86 5.68
C LEU A 116 -4.39 12.57 4.56
N ASP A 117 -5.02 13.60 3.97
CA ASP A 117 -6.16 13.41 3.07
C ASP A 117 -5.83 12.60 1.81
N PHE A 118 -4.62 12.75 1.26
CA PHE A 118 -4.22 12.01 0.06
C PHE A 118 -4.18 10.49 0.27
N LEU A 119 -4.09 10.02 1.52
CA LEU A 119 -4.11 8.59 1.85
C LEU A 119 -5.52 8.00 1.78
N LYS A 120 -6.58 8.83 1.87
CA LYS A 120 -7.98 8.37 1.88
C LYS A 120 -8.34 7.58 0.62
N GLY A 121 -7.77 7.92 -0.54
CA GLY A 121 -8.05 7.22 -1.80
C GLY A 121 -7.65 5.73 -1.79
N GLY A 122 -6.55 5.39 -1.12
CA GLY A 122 -6.06 4.01 -1.03
C GLY A 122 -6.38 3.30 0.29
N HIS A 123 -6.70 4.06 1.34
CA HIS A 123 -6.81 3.53 2.71
C HIS A 123 -8.15 3.85 3.41
N GLY A 124 -8.99 4.72 2.83
CA GLY A 124 -10.21 5.21 3.48
C GLY A 124 -9.93 5.74 4.89
N ASP A 125 -10.66 5.24 5.88
CA ASP A 125 -10.53 5.64 7.30
C ASP A 125 -9.43 4.88 8.06
N ALA A 126 -8.77 3.89 7.45
CA ALA A 126 -7.80 3.03 8.12
C ALA A 126 -6.66 3.82 8.79
N ILE A 127 -6.21 4.90 8.14
CA ILE A 127 -5.17 5.78 8.66
C ILE A 127 -5.57 6.36 10.02
N LEU A 128 -6.73 7.00 10.10
CA LEU A 128 -7.21 7.62 11.34
C LEU A 128 -7.49 6.56 12.41
N LEU A 129 -8.04 5.40 12.03
CA LEU A 129 -8.30 4.30 12.96
C LEU A 129 -7.00 3.72 13.56
N ASN A 130 -5.98 3.50 12.73
CA ASN A 130 -4.67 3.04 13.20
C ASN A 130 -4.03 4.09 14.12
N LEU A 131 -4.03 5.37 13.72
CA LEU A 131 -3.48 6.45 14.55
C LEU A 131 -4.18 6.57 15.91
N ARG A 132 -5.52 6.49 15.94
CA ARG A 132 -6.30 6.45 17.20
C ARG A 132 -5.93 5.25 18.07
N LYS A 133 -5.76 4.08 17.46
CA LYS A 133 -5.36 2.86 18.18
C LYS A 133 -3.97 3.03 18.80
N ILE A 134 -3.00 3.54 18.04
CA ILE A 134 -1.64 3.78 18.55
C ILE A 134 -1.68 4.85 19.66
N LYS A 135 -2.40 5.97 19.47
CA LYS A 135 -2.52 7.02 20.50
C LYS A 135 -3.13 6.50 21.80
N LYS A 136 -4.17 5.67 21.72
CA LYS A 136 -4.90 5.16 22.89
C LYS A 136 -4.21 4.01 23.61
N LYS A 137 -3.60 3.09 22.85
CA LYS A 137 -3.15 1.78 23.35
C LYS A 137 -1.64 1.57 23.26
N GLY A 138 -0.92 2.51 22.63
CA GLY A 138 0.50 2.38 22.36
C GLY A 138 0.81 1.45 21.20
N MET A 139 2.08 1.45 20.81
CA MET A 139 2.55 0.74 19.62
C MET A 139 2.56 -0.77 19.77
N ASP A 140 2.85 -1.29 20.97
CA ASP A 140 2.90 -2.73 21.21
C ASP A 140 1.54 -3.39 21.02
N GLU A 141 0.47 -2.78 21.55
CA GLU A 141 -0.88 -3.31 21.37
C GLU A 141 -1.39 -3.10 19.94
N PHE A 142 -0.94 -2.04 19.26
CA PHE A 142 -1.18 -1.88 17.83
C PHE A 142 -0.57 -3.03 17.02
N LEU A 143 0.72 -3.34 17.24
CA LEU A 143 1.46 -4.38 16.53
C LEU A 143 0.96 -5.80 16.84
N ALA A 144 0.46 -6.04 18.05
CA ALA A 144 -0.13 -7.32 18.45
C ALA A 144 -1.53 -7.56 17.87
N GLY A 145 -2.24 -6.50 17.44
CA GLY A 145 -3.57 -6.61 16.88
C GLY A 145 -3.62 -6.38 15.37
N GLU A 146 -4.83 -6.21 14.85
CA GLU A 146 -5.08 -5.86 13.45
C GLU A 146 -4.52 -4.48 13.11
N LYS A 147 -3.86 -4.37 11.95
CA LYS A 147 -3.38 -3.11 11.36
C LYS A 147 -4.15 -2.92 10.06
N LEU A 148 -5.00 -1.91 10.04
CA LEU A 148 -5.91 -1.73 8.91
C LEU A 148 -5.13 -1.20 7.70
N TRP A 149 -5.24 -1.89 6.57
CA TRP A 149 -4.78 -1.37 5.28
C TRP A 149 -5.84 -0.47 4.64
N TYR A 150 -7.10 -0.87 4.72
CA TYR A 150 -8.24 -0.13 4.21
C TYR A 150 -9.43 -0.26 5.16
N SER A 151 -10.19 0.82 5.33
CA SER A 151 -11.49 0.80 5.99
C SER A 151 -12.41 1.72 5.20
N LYS A 152 -13.62 1.25 4.89
CA LYS A 152 -14.62 2.09 4.21
C LYS A 152 -14.82 3.38 5.02
N PRO A 153 -14.77 4.56 4.39
CA PRO A 153 -15.10 5.81 5.07
C PRO A 153 -16.49 5.72 5.68
N ARG A 154 -16.65 6.17 6.93
CA ARG A 154 -18.00 6.34 7.49
C ARG A 154 -18.74 7.35 6.64
N GLU A 155 -19.89 6.96 6.12
CA GLU A 155 -20.82 7.90 5.50
C GLU A 155 -21.21 8.92 6.59
N SER A 156 -20.93 10.19 6.34
CA SER A 156 -21.45 11.28 7.16
C SER A 156 -22.97 11.20 7.13
N ALA A 157 -23.56 10.93 8.30
CA ALA A 157 -24.99 11.06 8.54
C ALA A 157 -25.45 12.50 8.32
#